data_AF-A0A9V1EW58-F1
#
_entry.id   AF-A0A9V1EW58-F1
#
_cell.length_a   1.000
_cell.length_b   1.000
_cell.length_c   1.000
_cell.angle_alpha   90.00
_cell.angle_beta   90.00
_cell.angle_gamma   90.00
#
_symmetry.space_group_name_H-M   'P 1'
#
loop_
_entity.id
_entity.type
_entity.pdbx_description
1 polymer ?
#
loop_
_entity_poly.entity_id
_entity_poly.type
_entity_poly.pdbx_seq_one_letter_code
_entity_poly.pdbx_strand_id
1 'polypeptide(L)'
;MELWRQLRQAGLVPSGLGPLPRALRAPPPVRRAGQTLLFPGVDTAGARESLLWILEELGRLRQVDVQLLGQLCSLGLEMGALREDLVTFLEEEESLVEEEEDEEEPEGKQEEGHLGVSFSAPGHQLPDFEMTI
;
A
#
# COMPACT_ATOMS: atom_id res chain seq x y z
N MET A 1 -7.76 6.55 -13.90
CA MET A 1 -8.17 5.70 -12.77
C MET A 1 -8.27 6.57 -11.54
N GLU A 2 -9.45 6.64 -10.93
CA GLU A 2 -9.73 7.50 -9.77
C GLU A 2 -9.11 6.94 -8.48
N LEU A 3 -9.24 5.62 -8.24
CA LEU A 3 -8.67 4.95 -7.07
C LEU A 3 -7.15 5.17 -6.92
N TRP A 4 -6.41 5.12 -8.02
CA TRP A 4 -4.96 5.42 -8.01
C TRP A 4 -4.66 6.86 -7.58
N ARG A 5 -5.52 7.82 -7.96
CA ARG A 5 -5.38 9.22 -7.54
C ARG A 5 -5.63 9.34 -6.04
N GLN A 6 -6.69 8.71 -5.54
CA GLN A 6 -7.03 8.70 -4.11
C GLN A 6 -5.92 8.07 -3.28
N LEU A 7 -5.41 6.89 -3.66
CA LEU A 7 -4.31 6.21 -2.98
C LEU A 7 -3.07 7.12 -2.87
N ARG A 8 -2.75 7.86 -3.96
CA ARG A 8 -1.65 8.82 -3.98
C ARG A 8 -1.91 10.03 -3.07
N GLN A 9 -3.13 10.55 -3.06
CA GLN A 9 -3.50 11.69 -2.20
C GLN A 9 -3.44 11.32 -0.72
N ALA A 10 -3.79 10.08 -0.39
CA ALA A 10 -3.67 9.53 0.96
C ALA A 10 -2.22 9.21 1.37
N GLY A 11 -1.23 9.38 0.48
CA GLY A 11 0.17 9.03 0.78
C GLY A 11 0.43 7.53 0.92
N LEU A 12 -0.53 6.68 0.53
CA LEU A 12 -0.49 5.22 0.67
C LEU A 12 0.22 4.52 -0.49
N VAL A 13 0.80 5.28 -1.43
CA VAL A 13 1.57 4.72 -2.56
C VAL A 13 2.97 4.35 -2.06
N PRO A 14 3.42 3.11 -2.25
CA PRO A 14 4.78 2.69 -1.87
C PRO A 14 5.85 3.56 -2.52
N SER A 15 6.91 3.89 -1.78
CA SER A 15 7.96 4.85 -2.19
C SER A 15 8.73 4.48 -3.46
N GLY A 16 8.62 3.24 -3.95
CA GLY A 16 9.20 2.76 -5.21
C GLY A 16 8.24 2.74 -6.40
N LEU A 17 6.95 2.99 -6.19
CA LEU A 17 5.95 3.00 -7.24
C LEU A 17 5.92 4.38 -7.92
N GLY A 18 6.52 4.42 -9.12
CA GLY A 18 6.48 5.59 -10.00
C GLY A 18 5.07 5.97 -10.47
N PRO A 19 4.95 6.94 -11.39
CA PRO A 19 3.65 7.32 -11.92
C PRO A 19 3.04 6.16 -12.73
N LEU A 20 1.71 6.01 -12.65
CA LEU A 20 0.96 4.96 -13.36
C LEU A 20 1.43 4.77 -14.81
N PRO A 21 1.79 3.56 -15.29
CA PRO A 21 2.29 3.37 -16.65
C PRO A 21 1.36 3.96 -17.72
N ARG A 22 1.91 4.59 -18.76
CA ARG A 22 1.12 5.21 -19.85
C ARG A 22 0.20 4.20 -20.53
N ALA A 23 0.66 2.95 -20.63
CA ALA A 23 -0.11 1.84 -21.17
C ALA A 23 -1.45 1.65 -20.45
N LEU A 24 -1.54 1.93 -19.14
CA LEU A 24 -2.78 1.82 -18.38
C LEU A 24 -3.64 3.09 -18.45
N ARG A 25 -3.07 4.23 -18.86
CA ARG A 25 -3.77 5.53 -18.94
C ARG A 25 -4.48 5.76 -20.28
N ALA A 26 -3.84 5.43 -21.39
CA ALA A 26 -4.37 5.71 -22.73
C ALA A 26 -5.29 4.58 -23.17
N PRO A 27 -6.45 4.79 -23.81
CA PRO A 27 -7.25 3.70 -24.36
C PRO A 27 -6.41 2.80 -25.27
N PRO A 28 -6.71 1.47 -25.35
CA PRO A 28 -5.98 0.60 -26.25
C PRO A 28 -6.07 1.18 -27.67
N PRO A 29 -4.99 1.12 -28.46
CA PRO A 29 -5.02 1.64 -29.81
C PRO A 29 -6.07 0.86 -30.60
N VAL A 30 -7.25 1.45 -30.77
CA VAL A 30 -8.27 0.95 -31.70
C VAL A 30 -7.69 1.16 -33.09
N ARG A 31 -7.26 0.08 -33.76
CA ARG A 31 -6.89 0.17 -35.17
C ARG A 31 -8.12 0.65 -35.93
N ARG A 32 -8.06 1.85 -36.52
CA ARG A 32 -9.01 2.25 -37.56
C ARG A 32 -8.92 1.21 -38.67
N ALA A 33 -10.06 0.62 -39.04
CA ALA A 33 -10.18 -0.16 -40.25
C ALA A 33 -9.64 0.69 -41.42
N GLY A 34 -8.48 0.31 -41.97
CA GLY A 34 -7.84 1.03 -43.08
C GLY A 34 -6.33 1.25 -42.98
N GLN A 35 -5.73 1.24 -41.78
CA GLN A 35 -4.26 1.34 -41.64
C GLN A 35 -3.58 -0.03 -41.73
N THR A 36 -3.83 -0.75 -42.82
CA THR A 36 -2.99 -1.90 -43.17
C THR A 36 -1.76 -1.34 -43.87
N LEU A 37 -0.59 -1.45 -43.24
CA LEU A 37 0.70 -1.25 -43.93
C LEU A 37 0.78 -2.31 -45.03
N LEU A 38 0.40 -1.94 -46.26
CA LEU A 38 0.54 -2.80 -47.43
C LEU A 38 2.02 -2.81 -47.81
N PHE A 39 2.76 -3.81 -47.31
CA PHE A 39 4.01 -4.22 -47.96
C PHE A 39 3.64 -5.15 -49.11
N PRO A 40 3.85 -4.75 -50.38
CA PRO A 40 3.49 -5.59 -51.52
C PRO A 40 4.49 -6.74 -51.63
N GLY A 41 4.02 -7.99 -51.60
CA GLY A 41 4.74 -9.11 -52.22
C GLY A 41 5.08 -10.35 -51.39
N VAL A 42 4.62 -10.50 -50.15
CA VAL A 42 4.81 -11.76 -49.37
C VAL A 42 3.46 -12.28 -48.90
N ASP A 43 3.30 -13.60 -48.89
CA ASP A 43 2.13 -14.31 -48.33
C ASP A 43 2.02 -14.00 -46.82
N THR A 44 1.44 -12.85 -46.55
CA THR A 44 1.42 -12.16 -45.26
C THR A 44 0.10 -12.36 -44.53
N ALA A 45 -0.84 -13.11 -45.13
CA ALA A 45 -2.14 -13.40 -44.54
C ALA A 45 -1.99 -14.05 -43.16
N GLY A 46 -1.23 -15.15 -43.07
CA GLY A 46 -0.97 -15.86 -41.81
C GLY A 46 -0.21 -15.02 -40.77
N ALA A 47 0.79 -14.25 -41.20
CA ALA A 47 1.54 -13.35 -40.31
C ALA A 47 0.66 -12.18 -39.81
N ARG A 48 -0.23 -11.67 -40.66
CA ARG A 48 -1.18 -10.61 -40.33
C ARG A 48 -2.22 -11.11 -39.33
N GLU A 49 -2.74 -12.32 -39.50
CA GLU A 49 -3.66 -12.98 -38.57
C GLU A 49 -3.00 -13.19 -37.21
N SER A 50 -1.75 -13.68 -37.19
CA SER A 50 -0.97 -13.85 -35.96
C SER A 50 -0.73 -12.52 -35.23
N LEU A 51 -0.40 -11.46 -35.97
CA LEU A 51 -0.25 -10.12 -35.38
C LEU A 51 -1.56 -9.55 -34.82
N LEU A 52 -2.69 -9.81 -35.49
CA LEU A 52 -4.00 -9.40 -34.99
C LEU A 52 -4.34 -10.13 -33.69
N TRP A 53 -4.10 -11.44 -33.64
CA TRP A 53 -4.28 -12.24 -32.44
C TRP A 53 -3.42 -11.75 -31.27
N ILE A 54 -2.13 -11.49 -31.51
CA ILE A 54 -1.22 -10.94 -30.46
C ILE A 54 -1.74 -9.62 -29.91
N LEU A 55 -2.20 -8.71 -30.78
CA LEU A 55 -2.71 -7.40 -30.34
C LEU A 55 -4.00 -7.53 -29.53
N GLU A 56 -4.87 -8.47 -29.89
CA GLU A 56 -6.07 -8.77 -29.11
C GLU A 56 -5.72 -9.33 -27.73
N GLU A 57 -4.78 -10.28 -27.67
CA GLU A 57 -4.34 -10.88 -26.41
C GLU A 57 -3.66 -9.87 -25.49
N LEU A 58 -2.80 -8.99 -26.05
CA LEU A 58 -2.24 -7.86 -25.30
C LEU A 58 -3.33 -6.90 -24.80
N GLY A 59 -4.40 -6.70 -25.57
CA GLY A 59 -5.57 -5.94 -25.13
C GLY A 59 -6.28 -6.56 -23.93
N ARG A 60 -6.48 -7.89 -23.96
CA ARG A 60 -7.08 -8.67 -22.87
C ARG A 60 -6.21 -8.64 -21.61
N LEU A 61 -4.91 -8.89 -21.74
CA LEU A 61 -3.96 -8.83 -20.63
C LEU A 61 -3.98 -7.45 -19.98
N ARG A 62 -3.95 -6.40 -20.79
CA ARG A 62 -4.01 -5.02 -20.29
C ARG A 62 -5.32 -4.73 -19.55
N GLN A 63 -6.45 -5.30 -19.96
CA GLN A 63 -7.71 -5.16 -19.25
C GLN A 63 -7.63 -5.81 -17.86
N VAL A 64 -7.03 -6.99 -17.77
CA VAL A 64 -6.76 -7.67 -16.50
C VAL A 64 -5.85 -6.81 -15.61
N ASP A 65 -4.78 -6.24 -16.17
CA ASP A 65 -3.88 -5.36 -15.41
C ASP A 65 -4.61 -4.13 -14.82
N VAL A 66 -5.53 -3.53 -15.58
CA VAL A 66 -6.35 -2.41 -15.09
C VAL A 66 -7.27 -2.83 -13.95
N GLN A 67 -7.88 -4.02 -14.05
CA GLN A 67 -8.73 -4.57 -13.00
C GLN A 67 -7.94 -4.87 -11.73
N LEU A 68 -6.82 -5.59 -11.86
CA LEU A 68 -5.94 -5.93 -10.75
C LEU A 68 -5.43 -4.68 -10.05
N LEU A 69 -4.98 -3.68 -10.81
CA LEU A 69 -4.56 -2.41 -10.23
C LEU A 69 -5.70 -1.73 -9.48
N GLY A 70 -6.93 -1.78 -10.00
CA GLY A 70 -8.11 -1.26 -9.30
C GLY A 70 -8.31 -1.93 -7.94
N GLN A 71 -8.26 -3.27 -7.91
CA GLN A 71 -8.39 -4.05 -6.68
C GLN A 71 -7.28 -3.73 -5.67
N LEU A 72 -6.03 -3.62 -6.12
CA LEU A 72 -4.90 -3.24 -5.28
C LEU A 72 -5.06 -1.81 -4.72
N CYS A 73 -5.61 -0.87 -5.49
CA CYS A 73 -5.87 0.47 -4.99
C CYS A 73 -6.99 0.46 -3.94
N SER A 74 -8.08 -0.28 -4.16
CA SER A 74 -9.15 -0.43 -3.16
C SER A 74 -8.62 -1.03 -1.86
N LEU A 75 -7.87 -2.14 -1.95
CA LEU A 75 -7.25 -2.77 -0.79
C LEU A 75 -6.30 -1.83 -0.05
N GLY A 76 -5.49 -1.06 -0.78
CA GLY A 76 -4.58 -0.09 -0.18
C GLY A 76 -5.32 1.01 0.60
N LEU A 77 -6.46 1.48 0.09
CA LEU A 77 -7.32 2.45 0.79
C LEU A 77 -7.97 1.84 2.04
N GLU A 78 -8.48 0.61 1.95
CA GLU A 78 -9.05 -0.12 3.09
C GLU A 78 -8.01 -0.35 4.19
N MET A 79 -6.78 -0.73 3.82
CA MET A 79 -5.67 -0.85 4.76
C MET A 79 -5.27 0.49 5.39
N GLY A 80 -5.42 1.59 4.64
CA GLY A 80 -5.23 2.94 5.18
C GLY A 80 -6.24 3.27 6.26
N ALA A 81 -7.53 3.07 5.97
CA ALA A 81 -8.61 3.27 6.94
C ALA A 81 -8.43 2.39 8.19
N LEU A 82 -8.09 1.11 8.01
CA LEU A 82 -7.84 0.20 9.15
C LEU A 82 -6.67 0.66 10.03
N ARG A 83 -5.64 1.29 9.45
CA ARG A 83 -4.52 1.85 10.23
C ARG A 83 -4.96 3.07 11.05
N GLU A 84 -5.81 3.91 10.48
CA GLU A 84 -6.39 5.06 11.20
C GLU A 84 -7.27 4.57 12.35
N ASP A 85 -8.17 3.61 12.08
CA ASP A 85 -9.03 3.00 13.10
C ASP A 85 -8.20 2.37 14.25
N LEU A 86 -7.10 1.69 13.92
CA LEU A 86 -6.22 1.09 14.93
C LEU A 86 -5.50 2.15 15.78
N VAL A 87 -5.08 3.27 15.18
CA VAL A 87 -4.47 4.38 15.92
C VAL A 87 -5.50 4.97 16.89
N THR A 88 -6.72 5.22 16.44
CA THR A 88 -7.80 5.73 17.30
C THR A 88 -8.11 4.76 18.44
N PHE A 89 -8.19 3.45 18.18
CA PHE A 89 -8.43 2.47 19.24
C PHE A 89 -7.32 2.47 20.30
N LEU A 90 -6.06 2.59 19.91
CA LEU A 90 -4.93 2.64 20.85
C LEU A 90 -4.91 3.93 21.67
N GLU A 91 -5.24 5.08 21.05
CA GLU A 91 -5.37 6.36 21.75
C GLU A 91 -6.53 6.32 22.77
N GLU A 92 -7.66 5.70 22.41
CA GLU A 92 -8.79 5.47 23.31
C GLU A 92 -8.40 4.51 24.45
N GLU A 93 -7.71 3.42 24.16
CA GLU A 93 -7.26 2.45 25.17
C GLU A 93 -6.27 3.06 26.18
N GLU A 94 -5.31 3.86 25.73
CA GLU A 94 -4.36 4.58 26.61
C GLU A 94 -5.10 5.56 27.55
N SER A 95 -6.11 6.29 27.05
CA SER A 95 -6.89 7.21 27.89
C SER A 95 -7.69 6.52 28.99
N LEU A 96 -8.22 5.32 28.75
CA LEU A 96 -8.95 4.55 29.76
C LEU A 96 -8.01 4.03 30.86
N VAL A 97 -6.77 3.69 30.50
CA VAL A 97 -5.75 3.25 31.48
C VAL A 97 -5.33 4.42 32.37
N GLU A 98 -5.12 5.62 31.80
CA GLU A 98 -4.82 6.82 32.60
C GLU A 98 -5.98 7.19 33.54
N GLU A 99 -7.23 7.09 33.09
CA GLU A 99 -8.41 7.35 33.92
C GLU A 99 -8.58 6.33 35.07
N GLU A 100 -8.25 5.05 34.87
CA GLU A 100 -8.27 4.04 35.95
C GLU A 100 -7.10 4.20 36.94
N GLU A 101 -5.92 4.65 36.51
CA GLU A 101 -4.79 4.95 37.41
C GLU A 101 -5.06 6.16 38.32
N ASP A 102 -5.78 7.19 37.82
CA ASP A 102 -6.16 8.37 38.61
C ASP A 102 -7.28 8.10 39.64
N GLU A 103 -8.12 7.07 39.45
CA GLU A 103 -9.17 6.68 40.42
C GLU A 103 -8.66 5.81 41.59
N GLU A 104 -7.47 5.19 41.48
CA GLU A 104 -6.89 4.35 42.55
C GLU A 104 -6.08 5.11 43.62
N GLU A 105 -5.97 6.44 43.58
CA GLU A 105 -5.22 7.21 44.59
C GLU A 105 -6.12 7.95 45.61
N PRO A 106 -6.42 7.37 46.80
CA PRO A 106 -6.84 8.15 47.95
C PRO A 106 -5.69 8.35 48.97
N GLU A 107 -5.57 9.60 49.39
CA GLU A 107 -4.67 10.17 50.40
C GLU A 107 -4.23 9.26 51.57
N GLY A 108 -2.92 9.25 51.83
CA GLY A 108 -2.33 8.88 53.13
C GLY A 108 -1.08 9.70 53.42
N LYS A 109 -1.19 10.76 54.23
CA LYS A 109 -0.07 11.63 54.64
C LYS A 109 0.71 11.06 55.84
N GLN A 110 2.04 11.30 55.80
CA GLN A 110 3.08 11.28 56.87
C GLN A 110 3.66 9.88 57.21
N GLU A 111 4.97 9.64 57.39
CA GLU A 111 6.11 10.48 57.84
C GLU A 111 7.46 9.78 57.52
N GLU A 112 8.53 10.60 57.40
CA GLU A 112 9.98 10.33 57.57
C GLU A 112 10.65 9.03 57.07
N GLY A 113 11.66 9.22 56.19
CA GLY A 113 12.74 8.24 56.04
C GLY A 113 13.67 8.53 54.87
N HIS A 114 14.73 9.29 55.12
CA HIS A 114 15.91 9.40 54.25
C HIS A 114 16.33 8.03 53.66
N LEU A 115 16.61 7.98 52.35
CA LEU A 115 17.86 7.51 51.73
C LEU A 115 17.66 7.44 50.20
N GLY A 116 18.38 8.29 49.48
CA GLY A 116 18.36 8.28 48.02
C GLY A 116 19.05 7.07 47.44
N VAL A 117 18.54 6.57 46.32
CA VAL A 117 19.32 5.95 45.25
C VAL A 117 18.61 6.27 43.94
N SER A 118 19.31 6.98 43.06
CA SER A 118 18.88 7.21 41.68
C SER A 118 18.81 5.88 40.94
N PHE A 119 17.70 5.59 40.26
CA PHE A 119 17.62 4.44 39.36
C PHE A 119 17.41 4.93 37.93
N SER A 120 18.48 4.79 37.15
CA SER A 120 18.51 4.98 35.70
C SER A 120 17.56 4.01 35.00
N ALA A 121 16.94 4.49 33.93
CA ALA A 121 16.06 3.75 33.02
C ALA A 121 16.67 2.39 32.57
N PRO A 122 15.89 1.29 32.57
CA PRO A 122 16.34 0.05 31.94
C PRO A 122 16.10 0.10 30.43
N GLY A 123 17.16 0.42 29.68
CA GLY A 123 17.20 0.22 28.24
C GLY A 123 16.91 -1.24 27.89
N HIS A 124 15.94 -1.45 26.99
CA HIS A 124 15.58 -2.78 26.52
C HIS A 124 16.66 -3.29 25.56
N GLN A 125 17.42 -4.24 26.07
CA GLN A 125 18.48 -4.98 25.40
C GLN A 125 17.89 -5.84 24.27
N LEU A 126 18.28 -5.55 23.03
CA LEU A 126 17.99 -6.39 21.86
C LEU A 126 18.66 -7.76 22.05
N PRO A 127 17.99 -8.88 21.71
CA PRO A 127 18.62 -10.19 21.79
C PRO A 127 19.66 -10.36 20.68
N ASP A 128 20.89 -10.63 21.09
CA ASP A 128 22.02 -10.94 20.21
C ASP A 128 21.85 -12.36 19.64
N PHE A 129 21.24 -12.48 18.46
CA PHE A 129 21.26 -13.74 17.72
C PHE A 129 22.55 -13.81 16.90
N GLU A 130 23.53 -14.54 17.42
CA GLU A 130 24.75 -14.91 16.73
C GLU A 130 24.41 -15.81 15.52
N MET A 131 24.64 -15.30 14.31
CA MET A 131 24.45 -16.04 13.06
C MET A 131 25.79 -16.66 12.65
N THR A 132 25.96 -17.95 12.93
CA THR A 132 27.09 -18.73 12.41
C THR A 132 26.89 -18.98 10.92
N ILE A 133 27.89 -18.58 10.12
CA ILE A 133 27.96 -18.77 8.66
C ILE A 133 28.55 -20.15 8.31
#